data_AF-A0AAJ5JZ08-F1
#
_entry.id   AF-A0AAJ5JZ08-F1
#
_cell.length_a   1.000
_cell.length_b   1.000
_cell.length_c   1.000
_cell.angle_alpha   90.00
_cell.angle_beta   90.00
_cell.angle_gamma   90.00
#
_symmetry.space_group_name_H-M   'P 1'
#
loop_
_entity.id
_entity.type
_entity.pdbx_description
1 polymer ?
#
loop_
_entity_poly.entity_id
_entity_poly.type
_entity_poly.pdbx_seq_one_letter_code
_entity_poly.pdbx_strand_id
1 'polypeptide(L)'
;MMQTTLHDLLALPAFAEIEVACGRAQLGQPVTWVHISELPDAARFLTGGELLLSTGLPLLTMTESAQETYLHSLAQGGAVGLLLELVRNVQEVPPALLAAARQLDCPLLVARREVSFEQLTKAAHARILAPVTAPAEPSLEPLWLALAETGRGADFVTAHLGPLLSLPLRPRATLLSTLDTLLTVNFNVAEAARRLGVRRQTVYYRMEQLRVMLGELEDARRQLGLRLALELLRTTETSAPP
;
A
#
# COMPACT_ATOMS: atom_id res chain seq x y z
N MET A 1 10.68 16.81 1.63
CA MET A 1 9.99 15.56 2.04
C MET A 1 10.99 14.74 2.85
N MET A 2 10.63 14.25 4.04
CA MET A 2 11.56 13.44 4.84
C MET A 2 11.64 12.04 4.22
N GLN A 3 12.80 11.67 3.71
CA GLN A 3 13.07 10.34 3.15
C GLN A 3 13.45 9.39 4.29
N THR A 4 13.06 8.13 4.19
CA THR A 4 13.47 7.08 5.13
C THR A 4 14.98 6.90 5.06
N THR A 5 15.66 6.90 6.20
CA THR A 5 17.12 6.73 6.32
C THR A 5 17.50 5.34 6.81
N LEU A 6 18.79 4.98 6.77
CA LEU A 6 19.28 3.75 7.41
C LEU A 6 19.00 3.76 8.92
N HIS A 7 19.10 4.93 9.56
CA HIS A 7 18.76 5.09 10.96
C HIS A 7 17.29 4.75 11.23
N ASP A 8 16.37 5.20 10.37
CA ASP A 8 14.95 4.85 10.48
C ASP A 8 14.71 3.34 10.36
N LEU A 9 15.43 2.66 9.46
CA LEU A 9 15.31 1.21 9.30
C LEU A 9 15.82 0.45 10.52
N LEU A 10 16.98 0.85 11.06
CA LEU A 10 17.58 0.24 12.25
C LEU A 10 16.71 0.42 13.52
N ALA A 11 15.84 1.43 13.54
CA ALA A 11 14.89 1.64 14.63
C ALA A 11 13.64 0.71 14.55
N LEU A 12 13.45 -0.01 13.43
CA LEU A 12 12.32 -0.93 13.29
C LEU A 12 12.54 -2.21 14.11
N PRO A 13 11.48 -2.81 14.68
CA PRO A 13 11.59 -4.06 15.45
C PRO A 13 12.25 -5.21 14.67
N ALA A 14 12.03 -5.28 13.35
CA ALA A 14 12.63 -6.30 12.49
C ALA A 14 14.17 -6.18 12.42
N PHE A 15 14.73 -4.99 12.63
CA PHE A 15 16.17 -4.71 12.58
C PHE A 15 16.82 -4.66 13.98
N ALA A 16 16.09 -5.00 15.05
CA ALA A 16 16.55 -4.81 16.43
C ALA A 16 17.84 -5.58 16.77
N GLU A 17 18.08 -6.73 16.12
CA GLU A 17 19.30 -7.54 16.31
C GLU A 17 20.42 -7.22 15.32
N ILE A 18 20.28 -6.16 14.51
CA ILE A 18 21.28 -5.76 13.51
C ILE A 18 22.31 -4.83 14.15
N GLU A 19 23.57 -5.24 14.10
CA GLU A 19 24.71 -4.46 14.58
C GLU A 19 25.33 -3.62 13.47
N VAL A 20 25.76 -2.41 13.80
CA VAL A 20 26.56 -1.57 12.89
C VAL A 20 28.04 -1.83 13.13
N ALA A 21 28.70 -2.57 12.24
CA ALA A 21 30.12 -2.88 12.33
C ALA A 21 31.00 -1.66 12.00
N CYS A 22 30.64 -0.88 10.98
CA CYS A 22 31.28 0.40 10.63
C CYS A 22 30.34 1.32 9.84
N GLY A 23 30.79 2.54 9.50
CA GLY A 23 30.01 3.50 8.71
C GLY A 23 28.88 4.21 9.47
N ARG A 24 28.95 4.31 10.80
CA ARG A 24 27.92 4.97 11.64
C ARG A 24 27.60 6.41 11.21
N ALA A 25 28.59 7.13 10.67
CA ALA A 25 28.42 8.51 10.19
C ALA A 25 27.47 8.61 8.98
N GLN A 26 27.30 7.52 8.22
CA GLN A 26 26.49 7.48 7.01
C GLN A 26 25.07 6.93 7.23
N LEU A 27 24.66 6.67 8.48
CA LEU A 27 23.31 6.15 8.77
C LEU A 27 22.18 7.15 8.46
N GLY A 28 22.49 8.43 8.26
CA GLY A 28 21.55 9.44 7.81
C GLY A 28 21.27 9.44 6.31
N GLN A 29 21.95 8.58 5.53
CA GLN A 29 21.70 8.49 4.09
C GLN A 29 20.29 7.95 3.80
N PRO A 30 19.59 8.50 2.78
CA PRO A 30 18.27 8.04 2.41
C PRO A 30 18.34 6.64 1.79
N VAL A 31 17.45 5.76 2.25
CA VAL A 31 17.26 4.43 1.71
C VAL A 31 16.05 4.44 0.79
N THR A 32 16.28 4.14 -0.49
CA THR A 32 15.24 4.08 -1.52
C THR A 32 14.66 2.68 -1.64
N TRP A 33 15.46 1.65 -1.36
CA TRP A 33 15.02 0.26 -1.43
C TRP A 33 15.91 -0.68 -0.61
N VAL A 34 15.42 -1.90 -0.40
CA VAL A 34 16.17 -2.99 0.23
C VAL A 34 16.16 -4.19 -0.70
N HIS A 35 17.35 -4.71 -1.02
CA HIS A 35 17.53 -5.82 -1.95
C HIS A 35 18.33 -6.95 -1.33
N ILE A 36 17.94 -8.18 -1.64
CA ILE A 36 18.71 -9.39 -1.28
C ILE A 36 19.53 -9.78 -2.51
N SER A 37 20.83 -9.99 -2.35
CA SER A 37 21.70 -10.43 -3.44
C SER A 37 22.87 -11.27 -2.94
N GLU A 38 23.18 -12.31 -3.72
CA GLU A 38 24.36 -13.17 -3.53
C GLU A 38 25.28 -13.14 -4.75
N LEU A 39 25.04 -12.19 -5.65
CA LEU A 39 25.79 -12.06 -6.90
C LEU A 39 27.11 -11.28 -6.64
N PRO A 40 28.27 -11.80 -7.06
CA PRO A 40 29.56 -11.08 -6.97
C PRO A 40 29.61 -9.76 -7.76
N ASP A 41 28.63 -9.55 -8.63
CA ASP A 41 28.49 -8.48 -9.60
C ASP A 41 27.18 -7.68 -9.38
N ALA A 42 26.60 -7.76 -8.18
CA ALA A 42 25.32 -7.14 -7.81
C ALA A 42 25.25 -5.64 -8.14
N ALA A 43 26.39 -4.94 -8.11
CA ALA A 43 26.51 -3.52 -8.40
C ALA A 43 25.88 -3.10 -9.74
N ARG A 44 25.86 -3.98 -10.75
CA ARG A 44 25.31 -3.66 -12.08
C ARG A 44 23.80 -3.40 -12.09
N PHE A 45 23.09 -3.83 -11.05
CA PHE A 45 21.64 -3.70 -10.92
C PHE A 45 21.22 -2.57 -9.99
N LEU A 46 22.18 -1.88 -9.37
CA LEU A 46 21.91 -0.77 -8.48
C LEU A 46 21.58 0.50 -9.26
N THR A 47 20.70 1.30 -8.68
CA THR A 47 20.27 2.60 -9.19
C THR A 47 20.56 3.74 -8.20
N GLY A 48 21.03 3.41 -6.99
CA GLY A 48 21.39 4.32 -5.92
C GLY A 48 20.35 4.35 -4.79
N GLY A 49 20.85 4.40 -3.56
CA GLY A 49 20.01 4.46 -2.36
C GLY A 49 19.64 3.09 -1.78
N GLU A 50 20.13 1.98 -2.35
CA GLU A 50 19.74 0.64 -1.91
C GLU A 50 20.61 0.13 -0.76
N LEU A 51 19.97 -0.51 0.23
CA LEU A 51 20.64 -1.35 1.21
C LEU A 51 20.64 -2.80 0.70
N LEU A 52 21.82 -3.41 0.57
CA LEU A 52 21.92 -4.82 0.18
C LEU A 52 21.96 -5.75 1.39
N LEU A 53 21.27 -6.88 1.28
CA LEU A 53 21.23 -7.98 2.24
C LEU A 53 21.89 -9.20 1.59
N SER A 54 22.81 -9.82 2.29
CA SER A 54 23.51 -11.02 1.84
C SER A 54 23.79 -11.93 3.03
N THR A 55 23.77 -13.23 2.81
CA THR A 55 24.26 -14.26 3.74
C THR A 55 25.80 -14.26 3.83
N GLY A 56 26.49 -13.50 2.98
CA GLY A 56 27.94 -13.41 2.94
C GLY A 56 28.65 -14.69 2.44
N LEU A 57 27.92 -15.78 2.21
CA LEU A 57 28.48 -17.07 1.77
C LEU A 57 29.35 -16.95 0.51
N PRO A 58 28.93 -16.23 -0.55
CA PRO A 58 29.79 -16.05 -1.72
C PRO A 58 31.08 -15.28 -1.37
N LEU A 59 30.97 -14.24 -0.55
CA LEU A 59 32.10 -13.37 -0.17
C LEU A 59 33.19 -14.14 0.58
N LEU A 60 32.80 -15.17 1.34
CA LEU A 60 33.72 -16.01 2.11
C LEU A 60 34.56 -16.95 1.25
N THR A 61 34.13 -17.23 0.03
CA THR A 61 34.89 -18.03 -0.94
C THR A 61 35.79 -17.17 -1.83
N MET A 62 35.65 -15.84 -1.74
CA MET A 62 36.44 -14.87 -2.50
C MET A 62 37.79 -14.59 -1.83
N THR A 63 38.78 -14.21 -2.64
CA THR A 63 40.05 -13.67 -2.14
C THR A 63 39.83 -12.30 -1.48
N GLU A 64 40.75 -11.88 -0.60
CA GLU A 64 40.68 -10.57 0.06
C GLU A 64 40.53 -9.43 -0.95
N SER A 65 41.35 -9.41 -2.01
CA SER A 65 41.26 -8.42 -3.09
C SER A 65 39.91 -8.43 -3.83
N ALA A 66 39.28 -9.60 -3.96
CA ALA A 66 37.98 -9.71 -4.60
C ALA A 66 36.84 -9.22 -3.67
N GLN A 67 36.95 -9.40 -2.36
CA GLN A 67 36.04 -8.81 -1.36
C GLN A 67 36.11 -7.27 -1.37
N GLU A 68 37.33 -6.73 -1.42
CA GLU A 68 37.56 -5.28 -1.54
C GLU A 68 36.93 -4.72 -2.82
N THR A 69 37.17 -5.40 -3.95
CA THR A 69 36.59 -5.03 -5.26
C THR A 69 35.06 -5.05 -5.23
N TYR A 70 34.47 -6.06 -4.57
CA TYR A 70 33.02 -6.16 -4.41
C TYR A 70 32.44 -4.95 -3.68
N LEU A 71 32.97 -4.61 -2.49
CA LEU A 71 32.50 -3.44 -1.74
C LEU A 71 32.69 -2.13 -2.50
N HIS A 72 33.82 -1.99 -3.20
CA HIS A 72 34.07 -0.81 -4.03
C HIS A 72 33.02 -0.70 -5.15
N SER A 73 32.67 -1.82 -5.79
CA SER A 73 31.63 -1.84 -6.83
C SER A 73 30.25 -1.47 -6.28
N LEU A 74 29.88 -1.95 -5.09
CA LEU A 74 28.61 -1.59 -4.44
C LEU A 74 28.54 -0.10 -4.11
N ALA A 75 29.61 0.44 -3.52
CA ALA A 75 29.69 1.86 -3.19
C ALA A 75 29.63 2.74 -4.46
N GLN A 76 30.33 2.36 -5.54
CA GLN A 76 30.24 3.04 -6.84
C GLN A 76 28.85 2.94 -7.47
N GLY A 77 28.15 1.82 -7.27
CA GLY A 77 26.76 1.62 -7.70
C GLY A 77 25.74 2.40 -6.87
N GLY A 78 26.17 3.11 -5.82
CA GLY A 78 25.31 3.94 -4.98
C GLY A 78 24.60 3.16 -3.87
N ALA A 79 25.06 1.95 -3.52
CA ALA A 79 24.57 1.25 -2.34
C ALA A 79 24.86 2.08 -1.09
N VAL A 80 23.87 2.24 -0.23
CA VAL A 80 24.00 2.99 1.02
C VAL A 80 24.49 2.12 2.17
N GLY A 81 24.55 0.80 1.96
CA GLY A 81 25.16 -0.13 2.90
C GLY A 81 25.04 -1.59 2.48
N LEU A 82 25.70 -2.45 3.23
CA LEU A 82 25.64 -3.90 3.11
C LEU A 82 25.30 -4.51 4.47
N LEU A 83 24.28 -5.38 4.52
CA LEU A 83 23.89 -6.17 5.67
C LEU A 83 24.30 -7.62 5.43
N LEU A 84 25.14 -8.15 6.32
CA LEU A 84 25.59 -9.53 6.31
C LEU A 84 24.92 -10.34 7.41
N GLU A 85 24.28 -11.44 7.03
CA GLU A 85 23.85 -12.46 7.98
C GLU A 85 25.00 -13.44 8.23
N LEU A 86 25.62 -13.34 9.40
CA LEU A 86 26.72 -14.19 9.83
C LEU A 86 26.16 -15.36 10.67
N VAL A 87 25.80 -16.45 10.01
CA VAL A 87 25.24 -17.66 10.65
C VAL A 87 26.08 -18.92 10.41
N ARG A 88 25.99 -19.84 11.38
CA ARG A 88 26.60 -21.19 11.44
C ARG A 88 28.13 -21.21 11.39
N ASN A 89 28.72 -21.02 10.22
CA ASN A 89 30.14 -21.29 9.95
C ASN A 89 31.01 -20.02 9.97
N VAL A 90 30.37 -18.85 9.98
CA VAL A 90 31.06 -17.56 10.03
C VAL A 90 30.42 -16.70 11.08
N GLN A 91 31.22 -16.32 12.08
CA GLN A 91 30.78 -15.51 13.21
C GLN A 91 31.40 -14.10 13.19
N GLU A 92 32.39 -13.88 12.34
CA GLU A 92 33.10 -12.63 12.20
C GLU A 92 33.10 -12.15 10.75
N VAL A 93 33.01 -10.83 10.59
CA VAL A 93 33.16 -10.18 9.28
C VAL A 93 34.60 -10.39 8.80
N PRO A 94 34.82 -10.80 7.54
CA PRO A 94 36.17 -10.89 6.98
C PRO A 94 36.98 -9.58 7.17
N PRO A 95 38.21 -9.64 7.68
CA PRO A 95 38.99 -8.43 7.97
C PRO A 95 39.20 -7.51 6.76
N ALA A 96 39.43 -8.08 5.58
CA ALA A 96 39.57 -7.33 4.33
C ALA A 96 38.29 -6.56 3.97
N LEU A 97 37.13 -7.21 4.08
CA LEU A 97 35.82 -6.59 3.87
C LEU A 97 35.57 -5.44 4.87
N LEU A 98 35.89 -5.65 6.15
CA LEU A 98 35.74 -4.62 7.18
C LEU A 98 36.70 -3.43 6.95
N ALA A 99 37.94 -3.70 6.52
CA ALA A 99 38.92 -2.67 6.20
C ALA A 99 38.47 -1.83 4.99
N ALA A 100 38.00 -2.47 3.91
CA ALA A 100 37.45 -1.79 2.75
C ALA A 100 36.21 -0.94 3.10
N ALA A 101 35.27 -1.50 3.88
CA ALA A 101 34.08 -0.76 4.30
C ALA A 101 34.45 0.51 5.10
N ARG A 102 35.45 0.42 5.99
CA ARG A 102 35.97 1.58 6.73
C ARG A 102 36.64 2.61 5.83
N GLN A 103 37.43 2.18 4.84
CA GLN A 103 38.07 3.10 3.90
C GLN A 103 37.07 3.85 3.01
N LEU A 104 35.95 3.21 2.69
CA LEU A 104 34.88 3.77 1.86
C LEU A 104 33.81 4.52 2.66
N ASP A 105 33.94 4.56 3.99
CA ASP A 105 32.88 4.99 4.91
C ASP A 105 31.51 4.31 4.66
N CYS A 106 31.51 3.11 4.05
CA CYS A 106 30.31 2.38 3.70
C CYS A 106 29.73 1.66 4.94
N PRO A 107 28.45 1.90 5.30
CA PRO A 107 27.77 1.15 6.35
C PRO A 107 27.82 -0.35 6.13
N LEU A 108 28.48 -1.04 7.06
CA LEU A 108 28.46 -2.50 7.14
C LEU A 108 27.64 -2.91 8.36
N LEU A 109 26.50 -3.53 8.09
CA LEU A 109 25.55 -4.03 9.06
C LEU A 109 25.71 -5.55 9.21
N VAL A 110 25.49 -6.07 10.40
CA VAL A 110 25.73 -7.49 10.72
C VAL A 110 24.58 -8.04 11.54
N ALA A 111 23.97 -9.13 11.08
CA ALA A 111 23.13 -9.98 11.90
C ALA A 111 23.96 -11.16 12.40
N ARG A 112 24.13 -11.31 13.71
CA ARG A 112 24.86 -12.45 14.32
C ARG A 112 23.99 -13.68 14.58
N ARG A 113 22.70 -13.54 14.31
CA ARG A 113 21.69 -14.58 14.47
C ARG A 113 20.91 -14.66 13.16
N GLU A 114 20.27 -15.80 12.96
CA GLU A 114 19.40 -16.01 11.80
C GLU A 114 18.27 -14.98 11.83
N VAL A 115 18.14 -14.22 10.75
CA VAL A 115 17.12 -13.19 10.57
C VAL A 115 16.28 -13.52 9.34
N SER A 116 14.98 -13.28 9.42
CA SER A 116 14.13 -13.44 8.25
C SER A 116 14.34 -12.26 7.30
N PHE A 117 15.10 -12.47 6.22
CA PHE A 117 15.24 -11.46 5.16
C PHE A 117 13.89 -11.05 4.56
N GLU A 118 12.90 -11.95 4.56
CA GLU A 118 11.52 -11.62 4.21
C GLU A 118 10.90 -10.59 5.17
N GLN A 119 11.08 -10.77 6.48
CA GLN A 119 10.57 -9.80 7.48
C GLN A 119 11.31 -8.47 7.39
N LEU A 120 12.63 -8.48 7.21
CA LEU A 120 13.45 -7.27 7.03
C LEU A 120 12.99 -6.48 5.81
N THR A 121 12.86 -7.14 4.66
CA THR A 121 12.42 -6.51 3.41
C THR A 121 10.99 -5.98 3.52
N LYS A 122 10.05 -6.76 4.07
CA LYS A 122 8.67 -6.31 4.31
C LYS A 122 8.62 -5.07 5.21
N ALA A 123 9.34 -5.07 6.32
CA ALA A 123 9.35 -3.96 7.27
C ALA A 123 9.97 -2.71 6.63
N ALA A 124 11.09 -2.86 5.93
CA ALA A 124 11.76 -1.75 5.28
C ALA A 124 10.91 -1.17 4.14
N HIS A 125 10.38 -1.99 3.23
CA HIS A 125 9.52 -1.53 2.14
C HIS A 125 8.26 -0.85 2.68
N ALA A 126 7.64 -1.37 3.74
CA ALA A 126 6.50 -0.71 4.38
C ALA A 126 6.86 0.69 4.89
N ARG A 127 8.05 0.87 5.48
CA ARG A 127 8.53 2.17 5.98
C ARG A 127 8.92 3.13 4.85
N ILE A 128 9.49 2.62 3.76
CA ILE A 128 9.90 3.39 2.57
C ILE A 128 8.68 3.87 1.78
N LEU A 129 7.70 2.99 1.58
CA LEU A 129 6.49 3.27 0.81
C LEU A 129 5.38 3.94 1.62
N ALA A 130 5.54 4.07 2.95
CA ALA A 130 4.57 4.73 3.80
C ALA A 130 4.36 6.19 3.34
N PRO A 131 3.11 6.60 3.07
CA PRO A 131 2.82 7.99 2.73
C PRO A 131 3.21 8.91 3.90
N VAL A 132 3.96 9.97 3.62
CA VAL A 132 4.47 10.96 4.61
C VAL A 132 3.33 11.60 5.43
N THR A 133 2.15 11.65 4.83
CA THR A 133 0.85 11.93 5.45
C THR A 133 -0.15 11.14 4.64
N ALA A 134 -0.97 10.29 5.27
CA ALA A 134 -2.18 9.82 4.59
C ALA A 134 -2.98 11.09 4.24
N PRO A 135 -3.19 11.41 2.95
CA PRO A 135 -4.05 12.54 2.64
C PRO A 135 -5.40 12.25 3.29
N ALA A 136 -5.92 13.19 4.08
CA ALA A 136 -7.31 13.11 4.50
C ALA A 136 -8.13 12.97 3.21
N GLU A 137 -8.92 11.90 3.10
CA GLU A 137 -9.81 11.77 1.95
C GLU A 137 -10.66 13.04 1.87
N PRO A 138 -10.63 13.77 0.74
CA PRO A 138 -11.35 15.02 0.64
C PRO A 138 -12.85 14.72 0.83
N SER A 139 -13.48 15.40 1.79
CA SER A 139 -14.92 15.25 2.02
C SER A 139 -15.70 15.63 0.76
N LEU A 140 -16.70 14.83 0.43
CA LEU A 140 -17.61 15.10 -0.69
C LEU A 140 -18.81 15.98 -0.28
N GLU A 141 -19.01 16.26 1.02
CA GLU A 141 -20.10 17.12 1.51
C GLU A 141 -20.21 18.47 0.79
N PRO A 142 -19.11 19.23 0.55
CA PRO A 142 -19.20 20.51 -0.14
C PRO A 142 -19.75 20.40 -1.57
N LEU A 143 -19.46 19.28 -2.24
CA LEU A 143 -19.94 19.02 -3.59
C LEU A 143 -21.45 18.75 -3.60
N TRP A 144 -21.96 17.99 -2.63
CA TRP A 144 -23.39 17.73 -2.49
C TRP A 144 -24.15 18.99 -2.15
N LEU A 145 -23.62 19.80 -1.22
CA LEU A 145 -24.21 21.06 -0.82
C LEU A 145 -24.33 22.02 -2.02
N ALA A 146 -23.28 22.15 -2.84
CA ALA A 146 -23.31 22.96 -4.05
C ALA A 146 -24.38 22.49 -5.06
N LEU A 147 -24.60 21.18 -5.20
CA LEU A 147 -25.66 20.64 -6.07
C LEU A 147 -27.07 20.88 -5.50
N ALA A 148 -27.22 20.84 -4.17
CA ALA A 148 -28.48 21.15 -3.50
C ALA A 148 -28.83 22.64 -3.64
N GLU A 149 -27.87 23.54 -3.42
CA GLU A 149 -28.05 25.01 -3.50
C GLU A 149 -28.44 25.48 -4.91
N THR A 150 -27.96 24.79 -5.95
CA THR A 150 -28.30 25.13 -7.34
C THR A 150 -29.67 24.63 -7.79
N GLY A 151 -30.40 23.87 -6.96
CA GLY A 151 -31.67 23.23 -7.30
C GLY A 151 -31.55 22.05 -8.27
N ARG A 152 -30.35 21.79 -8.80
CA ARG A 152 -30.09 20.73 -9.79
C ARG A 152 -30.05 19.34 -9.16
N GLY A 153 -29.91 19.25 -7.84
CA GLY A 153 -29.93 17.99 -7.11
C GLY A 153 -31.24 17.22 -7.26
N ALA A 154 -32.41 17.90 -7.20
CA ALA A 154 -33.71 17.25 -7.32
C ALA A 154 -33.95 16.68 -8.74
N ASP A 155 -33.59 17.44 -9.77
CA ASP A 155 -33.65 17.00 -11.16
C ASP A 155 -32.72 15.80 -11.41
N PHE A 156 -31.51 15.84 -10.82
CA PHE A 156 -30.54 14.76 -10.92
C PHE A 156 -31.05 13.47 -10.25
N VAL A 157 -31.58 13.57 -9.03
CA VAL A 157 -32.21 12.45 -8.32
C VAL A 157 -33.37 11.88 -9.13
N THR A 158 -34.23 12.74 -9.68
CA THR A 158 -35.37 12.32 -10.50
C THR A 158 -34.92 11.62 -11.79
N ALA A 159 -33.90 12.13 -12.47
CA ALA A 159 -33.36 11.53 -13.69
C ALA A 159 -32.77 10.13 -13.45
N HIS A 160 -32.19 9.88 -12.26
CA HIS A 160 -31.53 8.62 -11.94
C HIS A 160 -32.42 7.62 -11.20
N LEU A 161 -33.27 8.07 -10.28
CA LEU A 161 -34.06 7.24 -9.38
C LEU A 161 -35.58 7.45 -9.51
N GLY A 162 -36.04 8.34 -10.41
CA GLY A 162 -37.46 8.69 -10.57
C GLY A 162 -38.41 7.48 -10.66
N PRO A 163 -38.12 6.46 -11.50
CA PRO A 163 -38.93 5.24 -11.57
C PRO A 163 -39.06 4.54 -10.20
N LEU A 164 -37.97 4.44 -9.43
CA LEU A 164 -38.00 3.85 -8.09
C LEU A 164 -38.76 4.73 -7.07
N LEU A 165 -38.58 6.04 -7.15
CA LEU A 165 -39.21 6.98 -6.23
C LEU A 165 -40.74 7.03 -6.39
N SER A 166 -41.23 6.69 -7.58
CA SER A 166 -42.64 6.58 -7.92
C SER A 166 -43.33 5.33 -7.33
N LEU A 167 -42.57 4.40 -6.73
CA LEU A 167 -43.13 3.19 -6.13
C LEU A 167 -43.79 3.47 -4.77
N PRO A 168 -44.72 2.59 -4.34
CA PRO A 168 -45.24 2.61 -2.98
C PRO A 168 -44.11 2.48 -1.94
N LEU A 169 -44.32 3.06 -0.76
CA LEU A 169 -43.29 3.21 0.30
C LEU A 169 -42.49 1.94 0.59
N ARG A 170 -43.18 0.80 0.78
CA ARG A 170 -42.54 -0.48 1.16
C ARG A 170 -41.65 -1.05 0.04
N PRO A 171 -42.14 -1.26 -1.20
CA PRO A 171 -41.30 -1.63 -2.34
C PRO A 171 -40.15 -0.66 -2.59
N ARG A 172 -40.41 0.65 -2.52
CA ARG A 172 -39.42 1.70 -2.72
C ARG A 172 -38.25 1.57 -1.76
N ALA A 173 -38.52 1.53 -0.45
CA ALA A 173 -37.49 1.41 0.58
C ALA A 173 -36.67 0.13 0.40
N THR A 174 -37.32 -0.98 0.05
CA THR A 174 -36.68 -2.27 -0.17
C THR A 174 -35.71 -2.24 -1.36
N LEU A 175 -36.12 -1.65 -2.49
CA LEU A 175 -35.30 -1.59 -3.70
C LEU A 175 -34.18 -0.55 -3.58
N LEU A 176 -34.43 0.59 -2.92
CA LEU A 176 -33.37 1.58 -2.61
C LEU A 176 -32.28 0.97 -1.70
N SER A 177 -32.67 0.29 -0.63
CA SER A 177 -31.72 -0.42 0.25
C SER A 177 -30.94 -1.51 -0.50
N THR A 178 -31.61 -2.22 -1.41
CA THR A 178 -30.96 -3.25 -2.22
C THR A 178 -29.97 -2.64 -3.22
N LEU A 179 -30.33 -1.53 -3.89
CA LEU A 179 -29.46 -0.81 -4.82
C LEU A 179 -28.23 -0.24 -4.11
N ASP A 180 -28.41 0.44 -2.98
CA ASP A 180 -27.32 0.98 -2.16
C ASP A 180 -26.35 -0.11 -1.70
N THR A 181 -26.89 -1.26 -1.28
CA THR A 181 -26.07 -2.42 -0.91
C THR A 181 -25.32 -2.99 -2.12
N LEU A 182 -25.98 -3.19 -3.25
CA LEU A 182 -25.37 -3.72 -4.48
C LEU A 182 -24.22 -2.82 -4.94
N LEU A 183 -24.41 -1.50 -4.94
CA LEU A 183 -23.35 -0.55 -5.26
C LEU A 183 -22.21 -0.69 -4.23
N THR A 184 -22.49 -0.69 -2.94
CA THR A 184 -21.47 -0.79 -1.88
C THR A 184 -20.58 -2.04 -2.00
N VAL A 185 -21.13 -3.17 -2.45
CA VAL A 185 -20.40 -4.45 -2.55
C VAL A 185 -19.98 -4.78 -3.98
N ASN A 186 -19.97 -3.78 -4.88
CA ASN A 186 -19.60 -3.91 -6.28
C ASN A 186 -20.36 -5.06 -6.99
N PHE A 187 -21.68 -5.10 -6.79
CA PHE A 187 -22.60 -6.09 -7.34
C PHE A 187 -22.28 -7.56 -6.99
N ASN A 188 -21.51 -7.80 -5.93
CA ASN A 188 -21.36 -9.13 -5.35
C ASN A 188 -22.67 -9.59 -4.70
N VAL A 189 -23.45 -10.40 -5.42
CA VAL A 189 -24.78 -10.90 -4.98
C VAL A 189 -24.70 -11.71 -3.68
N ALA A 190 -23.63 -12.48 -3.48
CA ALA A 190 -23.48 -13.29 -2.27
C ALA A 190 -23.29 -12.40 -1.03
N GLU A 191 -22.44 -11.38 -1.15
CA GLU A 191 -22.19 -10.42 -0.09
C GLU A 191 -23.39 -9.49 0.13
N ALA A 192 -24.08 -9.06 -0.93
CA ALA A 192 -25.30 -8.27 -0.82
C ALA A 192 -26.41 -9.03 -0.09
N ALA A 193 -26.62 -10.31 -0.43
CA ALA A 193 -27.58 -11.19 0.24
C ALA A 193 -27.28 -11.31 1.74
N ARG A 194 -26.00 -11.47 2.10
CA ARG A 194 -25.54 -11.53 3.49
C ARG A 194 -25.84 -10.23 4.24
N ARG A 195 -25.52 -9.07 3.66
CA ARG A 195 -25.76 -7.75 4.29
C ARG A 195 -27.24 -7.42 4.43
N LEU A 196 -28.05 -7.79 3.44
CA LEU A 196 -29.50 -7.57 3.44
C LEU A 196 -30.27 -8.60 4.29
N GLY A 197 -29.61 -9.66 4.78
CA GLY A 197 -30.27 -10.74 5.52
C GLY A 197 -31.28 -11.55 4.69
N VAL A 198 -31.06 -11.66 3.38
CA VAL A 198 -31.98 -12.36 2.46
C VAL A 198 -31.27 -13.48 1.69
N ARG A 199 -32.04 -14.32 1.00
CA ARG A 199 -31.48 -15.35 0.11
C ARG A 199 -30.98 -14.71 -1.19
N ARG A 200 -29.96 -15.30 -1.81
CA ARG A 200 -29.40 -14.85 -3.11
C ARG A 200 -30.47 -14.68 -4.18
N GLN A 201 -31.45 -15.59 -4.25
CA GLN A 201 -32.55 -15.51 -5.22
C GLN A 201 -33.40 -14.25 -5.06
N THR A 202 -33.58 -13.77 -3.84
CA THR A 202 -34.28 -12.52 -3.57
C THR A 202 -33.50 -11.33 -4.11
N VAL A 203 -32.16 -11.36 -4.00
CA VAL A 203 -31.30 -10.31 -4.56
C VAL A 203 -31.35 -10.33 -6.09
N TYR A 204 -31.27 -11.51 -6.73
CA TYR A 204 -31.43 -11.63 -8.18
C TYR A 204 -32.76 -11.06 -8.67
N TYR A 205 -33.85 -11.42 -8.00
CA TYR A 205 -35.17 -10.90 -8.33
C TYR A 205 -35.24 -9.37 -8.22
N ARG A 206 -34.75 -8.80 -7.11
CA ARG A 206 -34.74 -7.33 -6.93
C ARG A 206 -33.79 -6.63 -7.90
N MET A 207 -32.66 -7.23 -8.24
CA MET A 207 -31.73 -6.70 -9.23
C MET A 207 -32.37 -6.66 -10.62
N GLU A 208 -33.15 -7.69 -10.97
CA GLU A 208 -33.90 -7.68 -12.22
C GLU A 208 -34.97 -6.58 -12.24
N GLN A 209 -35.69 -6.40 -11.13
CA GLN A 209 -36.62 -5.26 -10.99
C GLN A 209 -35.89 -3.91 -11.16
N LEU A 210 -34.72 -3.76 -10.54
CA LEU A 210 -33.89 -2.56 -10.68
C LEU A 210 -33.47 -2.34 -12.14
N ARG A 211 -33.06 -3.39 -12.86
CA ARG A 211 -32.67 -3.28 -14.28
C ARG A 211 -33.84 -2.89 -15.17
N VAL A 212 -35.01 -3.48 -14.95
CA VAL A 212 -36.22 -3.11 -15.71
C VAL A 212 -36.56 -1.64 -15.51
N MET A 213 -36.39 -1.11 -14.29
CA MET A 213 -36.76 0.27 -13.97
C MET A 213 -35.70 1.31 -14.31
N LEU A 214 -34.42 0.95 -14.20
CA LEU A 214 -33.29 1.88 -14.27
C LEU A 214 -32.37 1.64 -15.46
N GLY A 215 -32.63 0.62 -16.27
CA GLY A 215 -31.74 0.17 -17.34
C GLY A 215 -30.54 -0.62 -16.82
N GLU A 216 -29.49 -0.72 -17.64
CA GLU A 216 -28.26 -1.41 -17.25
C GLU A 216 -27.63 -0.77 -16.01
N LEU A 217 -27.16 -1.59 -15.06
CA LEU A 217 -26.67 -1.14 -13.76
C LEU A 217 -25.16 -1.32 -13.62
N GLU A 218 -24.55 -2.09 -14.52
CA GLU A 218 -23.17 -2.52 -14.46
C GLU A 218 -22.19 -1.50 -15.07
N ASP A 219 -22.69 -0.56 -15.87
CA ASP A 219 -21.88 0.52 -16.45
C ASP A 219 -21.30 1.46 -15.37
N ALA A 220 -20.01 1.76 -15.45
CA ALA A 220 -19.29 2.53 -14.43
C ALA A 220 -19.82 3.96 -14.27
N ARG A 221 -20.18 4.64 -15.37
CA ARG A 221 -20.75 6.00 -15.31
C ARG A 221 -22.15 5.96 -14.70
N ARG A 222 -22.94 4.94 -15.05
CA ARG A 222 -24.27 4.72 -14.47
C ARG A 222 -24.21 4.44 -12.97
N GLN A 223 -23.29 3.60 -12.52
CA GLN A 223 -23.08 3.32 -11.09
C GLN A 223 -22.70 4.57 -10.31
N LEU A 224 -21.80 5.40 -10.87
CA LEU A 224 -21.45 6.68 -10.26
C LEU A 224 -22.71 7.54 -10.11
N GLY A 225 -23.46 7.77 -11.19
CA GLY A 225 -24.69 8.57 -11.14
C GLY A 225 -25.72 8.07 -10.13
N LEU A 226 -25.89 6.75 -10.01
CA LEU A 226 -26.80 6.15 -9.02
C LEU A 226 -26.31 6.36 -7.58
N ARG A 227 -25.00 6.23 -7.30
CA ARG A 227 -24.43 6.55 -5.98
C ARG A 227 -24.64 8.01 -5.61
N LEU A 228 -24.40 8.91 -6.56
CA LEU A 228 -24.60 10.35 -6.38
C LEU A 228 -26.07 10.67 -6.06
N ALA A 229 -27.00 10.07 -6.80
CA ALA A 229 -28.42 10.27 -6.57
C ALA A 229 -28.88 9.73 -5.21
N LEU A 230 -28.34 8.60 -4.76
CA LEU A 230 -28.62 8.06 -3.42
C LEU A 230 -28.09 8.95 -2.30
N GLU A 231 -26.90 9.54 -2.47
CA GLU A 231 -26.34 10.48 -1.49
C GLU A 231 -27.16 11.78 -1.42
N LEU A 232 -27.52 12.36 -2.56
CA LEU A 232 -28.37 13.55 -2.62
C LEU A 232 -29.76 13.29 -2.00
N LEU A 233 -30.33 12.10 -2.20
CA LEU A 233 -31.60 11.73 -1.58
C LEU A 233 -31.50 11.76 -0.03
N ARG A 234 -30.42 11.19 0.54
CA ARG A 234 -30.19 11.18 2.00
C ARG A 234 -30.01 12.58 2.59
N THR A 235 -29.29 13.46 1.90
CA THR A 235 -29.06 14.83 2.38
C THR A 235 -30.33 15.67 2.33
N THR A 236 -31.20 15.45 1.33
CA THR A 236 -32.52 16.10 1.28
C THR A 236 -33.49 15.61 2.36
N GLU A 237 -33.44 14.34 2.74
CA GLU A 237 -34.27 13.80 3.84
C GLU A 237 -33.82 14.31 5.22
N THR A 238 -32.52 14.58 5.40
CA THR A 238 -31.94 15.06 6.67
C THR A 238 -32.12 16.58 6.88
N SER A 239 -32.38 17.33 5.81
CA SER A 239 -32.55 18.79 5.83
C SER A 239 -34.02 19.27 5.84
N ALA A 240 -34.99 18.34 5.93
CA ALA A 240 -36.39 18.71 6.12
C ALA A 240 -36.61 19.28 7.54
N PRO A 241 -37.22 20.48 7.69
CA PRO A 241 -37.51 21.02 9.02
C PRO A 241 -38.55 20.15 9.76
N PRO A 242 -38.50 20.10 11.11
CA PRO A 242 -39.43 19.33 11.93
C PRO A 242 -40.88 19.81 11.85
#